data_AF-A0A937BWN2-F1
#
_entry.id   AF-A0A937BWN2-F1
#
_cell.length_a   1.000
_cell.length_b   1.000
_cell.length_c   1.000
_cell.angle_alpha   90.00
_cell.angle_beta   90.00
_cell.angle_gamma   90.00
#
_symmetry.space_group_name_H-M   'P 1'
#
loop_
_entity.id
_entity.type
_entity.pdbx_description
1 polymer ?
#
loop_
_entity_poly.entity_id
_entity_poly.type
_entity_poly.pdbx_seq_one_letter_code
_entity_poly.pdbx_strand_id
1 'polypeptide(L)'
;MAREAGWQLASFTLNIPRAGLEFQPADLFNHFWSLCAEEQYYLLFPLLMMIVPARYLRVLFITMLLAGPLSRLLVFSTGYSAYTMEWAANNITVSCFDCFAAGSLLAWYFCYRTEKLTAWVHKPVTGIIILLIFGVFVLLKMDQEAGMLPNLFGRTATALFSCWLIAKVVLPAKKGWGQKLAEHPWVVYIGKISYGVYVFHHFMPWIVKQLGWYRPDFHFSILVYALLYALMTFSVASISWRLLEKPLMRLKNLFAYKVTV
;
A
#
# COMPACT_ATOMS: atom_id res chain seq x y z
N MET A 1 8.69 3.40 -25.29
CA MET A 1 7.65 3.49 -24.22
C MET A 1 6.90 2.19 -23.94
N ALA A 2 5.90 1.75 -24.72
CA ALA A 2 5.11 0.54 -24.35
C ALA A 2 5.95 -0.77 -24.23
N ARG A 3 6.92 -0.95 -25.13
CA ARG A 3 7.83 -2.12 -25.11
C ARG A 3 8.81 -2.10 -23.93
N GLU A 4 9.26 -0.91 -23.50
CA GLU A 4 10.15 -0.74 -22.35
C GLU A 4 9.41 -0.97 -21.04
N ALA A 5 8.18 -0.45 -20.93
CA ALA A 5 7.31 -0.72 -19.79
C ALA A 5 7.01 -2.23 -19.64
N GLY A 6 6.82 -2.95 -20.75
CA GLY A 6 6.57 -4.41 -20.72
C GLY A 6 7.68 -5.21 -20.05
N TRP A 7 8.94 -5.01 -20.44
CA TRP A 7 10.07 -5.70 -19.80
C TRP A 7 10.27 -5.26 -18.35
N GLN A 8 10.13 -3.96 -18.07
CA GLN A 8 10.26 -3.43 -16.72
C GLN A 8 9.18 -3.95 -15.75
N LEU A 9 7.96 -4.17 -16.24
CA LEU A 9 6.90 -4.84 -15.48
C LEU A 9 7.23 -6.31 -15.26
N ALA A 10 7.69 -7.01 -16.30
CA ALA A 10 8.04 -8.43 -16.22
C ALA A 10 9.22 -8.70 -15.27
N SER A 11 10.19 -7.78 -15.18
CA SER A 11 11.31 -7.85 -14.24
C SER A 11 11.03 -7.19 -12.89
N PHE A 12 9.83 -6.64 -12.67
CA PHE A 12 9.48 -5.85 -11.49
C PHE A 12 10.43 -4.68 -11.21
N THR A 13 10.99 -4.04 -12.23
CA THR A 13 11.95 -2.94 -12.09
C THR A 13 11.39 -1.59 -12.56
N LEU A 14 10.09 -1.51 -12.87
CA LEU A 14 9.43 -0.30 -13.37
C LEU A 14 9.71 0.96 -12.53
N ASN A 15 9.78 0.78 -11.21
CA ASN A 15 9.96 1.86 -10.25
C ASN A 15 11.40 2.41 -10.18
N ILE A 16 12.41 1.69 -10.70
CA ILE A 16 13.82 2.08 -10.63
C ILE A 16 14.15 3.22 -11.62
N PRO A 17 13.97 3.07 -12.95
CA PRO A 17 14.27 4.14 -13.90
C PRO A 17 13.31 5.32 -13.71
N ARG A 18 12.07 5.05 -13.31
CA ARG A 18 11.06 6.09 -13.02
C ARG A 18 11.35 6.87 -11.75
N ALA A 19 12.16 6.37 -10.83
CA ALA A 19 12.65 7.18 -9.71
C ALA A 19 13.72 8.20 -10.11
N GLY A 20 14.24 8.12 -11.35
CA GLY A 20 15.19 9.08 -11.93
C GLY A 20 14.53 10.14 -12.83
N LEU A 21 15.36 10.87 -13.59
CA LEU A 21 15.01 12.02 -14.45
C LEU A 21 14.02 11.73 -15.59
N GLU A 22 13.55 10.49 -15.76
CA GLU A 22 12.66 10.05 -16.85
C GLU A 22 11.18 9.97 -16.47
N PHE A 23 10.79 10.54 -15.32
CA PHE A 23 9.40 10.46 -14.88
C PHE A 23 8.43 11.14 -15.86
N GLN A 24 7.44 10.37 -16.34
CA GLN A 24 6.30 10.88 -17.09
C GLN A 24 4.99 10.70 -16.29
N PRO A 25 4.39 11.79 -15.75
CA PRO A 25 3.20 11.71 -14.89
C PRO A 25 1.95 11.10 -15.50
N ALA A 26 1.86 11.04 -16.83
CA ALA A 26 0.68 10.58 -17.56
C ALA A 26 0.80 9.15 -18.10
N ASP A 27 1.67 8.32 -17.51
CA ASP A 27 1.78 6.91 -17.91
C ASP A 27 0.61 6.08 -17.34
N LEU A 28 -0.06 5.34 -18.22
CA LEU A 28 -1.16 4.43 -17.89
C LEU A 28 -0.75 3.35 -16.86
N PHE A 29 0.54 3.02 -16.84
CA PHE A 29 1.12 1.99 -15.98
C PHE A 29 1.77 2.56 -14.72
N ASN A 30 1.64 3.87 -14.48
CA ASN A 30 2.41 4.55 -13.46
C ASN A 30 2.17 3.97 -12.05
N HIS A 31 0.93 3.64 -11.70
CA HIS A 31 0.59 3.11 -10.37
C HIS A 31 1.28 1.77 -10.05
N PHE A 32 1.71 1.00 -11.05
CA PHE A 32 2.39 -0.29 -10.85
C PHE A 32 3.79 -0.18 -10.23
N TRP A 33 4.30 1.03 -9.97
CA TRP A 33 5.53 1.20 -9.19
C TRP A 33 5.44 0.50 -7.83
N SER A 34 4.28 0.56 -7.16
CA SER A 34 4.13 -0.05 -5.82
C SER A 34 4.01 -1.56 -5.91
N LEU A 35 3.41 -2.09 -6.98
CA LEU A 35 3.43 -3.53 -7.26
C LEU A 35 4.86 -4.03 -7.47
N CYS A 36 5.69 -3.30 -8.22
CA CYS A 36 7.11 -3.66 -8.37
C CYS A 36 7.85 -3.65 -7.03
N ALA A 37 7.61 -2.64 -6.18
CA ALA A 37 8.21 -2.58 -4.85
C ALA A 37 7.77 -3.74 -3.95
N GLU A 38 6.50 -4.14 -4.00
CA GLU A 38 5.97 -5.31 -3.29
C GLU A 38 6.59 -6.62 -3.77
N GLU A 39 6.68 -6.84 -5.08
CA GLU A 39 7.27 -8.06 -5.64
C GLU A 39 8.77 -8.16 -5.34
N GLN A 40 9.52 -7.06 -5.46
CA GLN A 40 10.92 -7.00 -5.02
C GLN A 40 11.07 -7.36 -3.54
N TYR A 41 10.19 -6.84 -2.68
CA TYR A 41 10.18 -7.19 -1.27
C TYR A 41 9.85 -8.67 -1.07
N TYR A 42 8.83 -9.22 -1.74
CA TYR A 42 8.46 -10.63 -1.59
C TYR A 42 9.49 -11.62 -2.15
N LEU A 43 10.31 -11.21 -3.11
CA LEU A 43 11.45 -12.00 -3.58
C LEU A 43 12.59 -12.02 -2.57
N LEU A 44 12.89 -10.88 -1.93
CA LEU A 44 14.03 -10.73 -1.02
C LEU A 44 13.71 -11.14 0.42
N PHE A 45 12.49 -10.88 0.88
CA PHE A 45 12.09 -11.05 2.28
C PHE A 45 12.18 -12.51 2.78
N PRO A 46 11.74 -13.54 2.03
CA PRO A 46 11.93 -14.94 2.44
C PRO A 46 13.40 -15.30 2.62
N LEU A 47 14.28 -14.82 1.73
CA LEU A 47 15.72 -15.04 1.82
C LEU A 47 16.31 -14.37 3.06
N LEU A 48 15.89 -13.14 3.35
CA LEU A 48 16.28 -12.43 4.57
C LEU A 48 15.83 -13.19 5.83
N MET A 49 14.61 -13.73 5.83
CA MET A 49 14.08 -14.52 6.95
C MET A 49 14.82 -15.85 7.15
N MET A 50 15.38 -16.44 6.09
CA MET A 50 16.20 -17.66 6.17
C MET A 50 17.60 -17.39 6.72
N ILE A 51 18.19 -16.24 6.40
CA ILE A 51 19.57 -15.90 6.75
C ILE A 51 19.65 -15.25 8.14
N VAL A 52 18.70 -14.40 8.49
CA VAL A 52 18.73 -13.63 9.74
C VAL A 52 18.21 -14.48 10.90
N PRO A 53 19.03 -14.75 11.94
CA PRO A 53 18.57 -15.54 13.09
C PRO A 53 17.36 -14.89 13.78
N ALA A 54 16.42 -15.71 14.26
CA ALA A 54 15.16 -15.26 14.86
C ALA A 54 15.31 -14.17 15.94
N ARG A 55 16.40 -14.24 16.73
CA ARG A 55 16.72 -13.26 17.78
C ARG A 55 17.01 -11.84 17.25
N TYR A 56 17.43 -11.71 16.00
CA TYR A 56 17.75 -10.42 15.36
C TYR A 56 16.63 -9.88 14.47
N LEU A 57 15.54 -10.64 14.25
CA LEU A 57 14.42 -10.21 13.41
C LEU A 57 13.79 -8.89 13.88
N ARG A 58 13.68 -8.71 15.20
CA ARG A 58 13.18 -7.43 15.75
C ARG A 58 14.09 -6.26 15.40
N VAL A 59 15.41 -6.46 15.47
CA VAL A 59 16.40 -5.43 15.11
C VAL A 59 16.30 -5.15 13.61
N LEU A 60 16.25 -6.19 12.77
CA LEU A 60 16.05 -6.05 11.33
C LEU A 60 14.82 -5.19 11.00
N PHE A 61 13.65 -5.52 11.55
CA PHE A 61 12.45 -4.74 11.25
C PHE A 61 12.51 -3.31 11.79
N ILE A 62 13.12 -3.07 12.95
CA ILE A 62 13.35 -1.70 13.44
C ILE A 62 14.30 -0.94 12.51
N THR A 63 15.37 -1.56 12.02
CA THR A 63 16.29 -0.91 11.07
C THR A 63 15.58 -0.59 9.75
N MET A 64 14.74 -1.48 9.24
CA MET A 64 13.92 -1.22 8.06
C MET A 64 12.89 -0.11 8.29
N LEU A 65 12.29 -0.05 9.49
CA LEU A 65 11.36 1.01 9.87
C LEU A 65 12.01 2.40 9.81
N LEU A 66 13.28 2.49 10.22
CA LEU A 66 14.06 3.73 10.16
C LEU A 66 14.60 4.01 8.75
N ALA A 67 14.95 2.97 8.00
CA ALA A 67 15.50 3.09 6.65
C ALA A 67 14.54 3.78 5.67
N GLY A 68 13.22 3.59 5.82
CA GLY A 68 12.22 4.22 4.94
C GLY A 68 12.24 5.76 4.99
N PRO A 69 11.99 6.40 6.16
CA PRO A 69 12.10 7.85 6.28
C PRO A 69 13.51 8.35 5.99
N LEU A 70 14.55 7.61 6.37
CA LEU A 70 15.93 8.00 6.10
C LEU A 70 16.22 8.05 4.59
N SER A 71 15.75 7.08 3.81
CA SER A 71 15.93 7.10 2.36
C SER A 71 15.19 8.26 1.71
N ARG A 72 13.98 8.59 2.18
CA ARG A 72 13.24 9.78 1.71
C ARG A 72 13.99 11.08 2.04
N LEU A 73 14.53 11.19 3.26
CA LEU A 73 15.33 12.35 3.66
C LEU A 73 16.57 12.51 2.76
N LEU A 74 17.28 11.41 2.49
CA LEU A 74 18.43 11.41 1.58
C LEU A 74 18.02 11.86 0.17
N VAL A 75 16.87 11.41 -0.34
CA VAL A 75 16.34 11.88 -1.63
C VAL A 75 16.08 13.40 -1.60
N PHE A 76 15.48 13.93 -0.54
CA PHE A 76 15.26 15.39 -0.42
C PHE A 76 16.55 16.20 -0.27
N SER A 77 17.67 15.57 0.09
CA SER A 77 18.99 16.25 0.15
C SER A 77 19.74 16.30 -1.19
N THR A 78 19.22 15.70 -2.26
CA THR A 78 19.94 15.57 -3.55
C THR A 78 20.02 16.86 -4.38
N GLY A 79 19.26 17.90 -4.05
CA GLY A 79 19.21 19.16 -4.82
C GLY A 79 18.46 19.11 -6.17
N TYR A 80 17.83 17.98 -6.53
CA TYR A 80 16.92 17.91 -7.68
C TYR A 80 15.67 18.80 -7.54
N SER A 81 14.89 18.92 -8.63
CA SER A 81 13.60 19.62 -8.56
C SER A 81 12.70 19.00 -7.49
N ALA A 82 11.90 19.83 -6.79
CA ALA A 82 11.00 19.38 -5.74
C ALA A 82 10.09 18.23 -6.22
N TYR A 83 9.64 18.31 -7.47
CA TYR A 83 8.83 17.28 -8.11
C TYR A 83 9.55 15.95 -8.29
N THR A 84 10.78 15.98 -8.81
CA THR A 84 11.62 14.77 -8.98
C THR A 84 11.91 14.13 -7.63
N MET A 85 12.22 14.93 -6.62
CA MET A 85 12.49 14.44 -5.27
C MET A 85 11.26 13.79 -4.65
N GLU A 86 10.09 14.43 -4.71
CA GLU A 86 8.84 13.87 -4.18
C GLU A 86 8.51 12.55 -4.85
N TRP A 87 8.68 12.48 -6.18
CA TRP A 87 8.46 11.26 -6.93
C TRP A 87 9.43 10.14 -6.51
N ALA A 88 10.72 10.40 -6.53
CA ALA A 88 11.75 9.44 -6.14
C ALA A 88 11.57 8.95 -4.69
N ALA A 89 11.24 9.86 -3.77
CA ALA A 89 10.99 9.55 -2.36
C ALA A 89 9.79 8.62 -2.18
N ASN A 90 8.83 8.62 -3.11
CA ASN A 90 7.65 7.78 -3.04
C ASN A 90 7.75 6.44 -3.80
N ASN A 91 8.68 6.31 -4.74
CA ASN A 91 8.71 5.19 -5.70
C ASN A 91 9.84 4.19 -5.46
N ILE A 92 10.94 4.59 -4.81
CA ILE A 92 12.05 3.68 -4.50
C ILE A 92 11.62 2.69 -3.42
N THR A 93 11.96 1.41 -3.61
CA THR A 93 11.55 0.32 -2.71
C THR A 93 12.04 0.50 -1.28
N VAL A 94 13.26 1.02 -1.09
CA VAL A 94 13.80 1.33 0.25
C VAL A 94 12.94 2.38 0.96
N SER A 95 12.40 3.34 0.23
CA SER A 95 11.44 4.33 0.74
C SER A 95 10.07 3.74 1.06
N CYS A 96 9.87 2.43 0.92
CA CYS A 96 8.67 1.71 1.37
C CYS A 96 8.96 0.78 2.56
N PHE A 97 10.22 0.68 3.01
CA PHE A 97 10.62 -0.27 4.06
C PHE A 97 9.92 -0.04 5.38
N ASP A 98 9.52 1.19 5.70
CA ASP A 98 8.73 1.49 6.89
C ASP A 98 7.34 0.88 6.89
N CYS A 99 6.66 0.84 5.75
CA CYS A 99 5.38 0.12 5.61
C CYS A 99 5.57 -1.38 5.84
N PHE A 100 6.51 -2.00 5.13
CA PHE A 100 6.79 -3.43 5.24
C PHE A 100 7.24 -3.79 6.65
N ALA A 101 8.09 -2.97 7.26
CA ALA A 101 8.57 -3.14 8.62
C ALA A 101 7.47 -2.97 9.67
N ALA A 102 6.57 -1.99 9.52
CA ALA A 102 5.45 -1.80 10.44
C ALA A 102 4.55 -3.04 10.46
N GLY A 103 4.21 -3.59 9.28
CA GLY A 103 3.48 -4.85 9.16
C GLY A 103 4.24 -6.04 9.73
N SER A 104 5.54 -6.14 9.44
CA SER A 104 6.42 -7.21 9.94
C SER A 104 6.57 -7.17 11.47
N LEU A 105 6.70 -5.98 12.06
CA LEU A 105 6.73 -5.79 13.51
C LEU A 105 5.39 -6.15 14.13
N LEU A 106 4.27 -5.73 13.54
CA LEU A 106 2.94 -6.13 13.99
C LEU A 106 2.81 -7.65 14.02
N ALA A 107 3.20 -8.33 12.94
CA ALA A 107 3.19 -9.79 12.84
C ALA A 107 4.13 -10.44 13.88
N TRP A 108 5.34 -9.91 14.07
CA TRP A 108 6.29 -10.40 15.07
C TRP A 108 5.73 -10.29 16.50
N TYR A 109 5.15 -9.13 16.86
CA TYR A 109 4.50 -8.96 18.16
C TYR A 109 3.26 -9.85 18.29
N PHE A 110 2.50 -10.04 17.22
CA PHE A 110 1.36 -10.96 17.20
C PHE A 110 1.78 -12.41 17.46
N CYS A 111 2.89 -12.89 16.86
CA CYS A 111 3.36 -14.27 17.03
C CYS A 111 4.07 -14.51 18.37
N TYR A 112 4.89 -13.58 18.83
CA TYR A 112 5.78 -13.81 19.99
C TYR A 112 5.33 -13.13 21.28
N ARG A 113 4.45 -12.11 21.21
CA ARG A 113 4.11 -11.22 22.33
C ARG A 113 2.65 -10.74 22.26
N THR A 114 1.72 -11.60 21.86
CA THR A 114 0.31 -11.24 21.58
C THR A 114 -0.35 -10.54 22.75
N GLU A 115 -0.16 -11.02 23.98
CA GLU A 115 -0.75 -10.41 25.18
C GLU A 115 -0.31 -8.95 25.39
N LYS A 116 0.99 -8.68 25.22
CA LYS A 116 1.55 -7.32 25.33
C LYS A 116 0.99 -6.41 24.23
N LEU A 117 0.89 -6.94 23.00
CA LEU A 117 0.33 -6.23 21.87
C LEU A 117 -1.15 -5.90 22.11
N THR A 118 -1.96 -6.87 22.54
CA THR A 118 -3.38 -6.69 22.87
C THR A 118 -3.55 -5.62 23.94
N ALA A 119 -2.77 -5.69 25.03
CA ALA A 119 -2.81 -4.70 26.11
C ALA A 119 -2.45 -3.30 25.62
N TRP A 120 -1.49 -3.15 24.72
CA TRP A 120 -1.08 -1.85 24.19
C TRP A 120 -2.12 -1.26 23.22
N VAL A 121 -2.64 -2.06 22.29
CA VAL A 121 -3.58 -1.63 21.24
C VAL A 121 -4.95 -1.21 21.81
N HIS A 122 -5.35 -1.82 22.93
CA HIS A 122 -6.63 -1.51 23.59
C HIS A 122 -6.58 -0.34 24.57
N LYS A 123 -5.39 0.19 24.89
CA LYS A 123 -5.28 1.43 25.68
C LYS A 123 -5.87 2.60 24.89
N PRO A 124 -6.79 3.39 25.48
CA PRO A 124 -7.34 4.59 24.83
C PRO A 124 -6.26 5.57 24.36
N VAL A 125 -5.21 5.76 25.19
CA VAL A 125 -4.07 6.62 24.89
C VAL A 125 -3.38 6.25 23.58
N THR A 126 -3.22 4.95 23.31
CA THR A 126 -2.61 4.47 22.06
C THR A 126 -3.42 4.90 20.84
N GLY A 127 -4.75 4.73 20.90
CA GLY A 127 -5.64 5.16 19.83
C GLY A 127 -5.62 6.68 19.62
N ILE A 128 -5.63 7.46 20.71
CA ILE A 128 -5.56 8.92 20.66
C ILE A 128 -4.25 9.37 20.00
N ILE A 129 -3.11 8.84 20.44
CA ILE A 129 -1.80 9.20 19.87
C ILE A 129 -1.75 8.88 18.36
N ILE A 130 -2.21 7.71 17.95
CA ILE A 130 -2.18 7.29 16.55
C ILE A 130 -3.13 8.15 15.69
N LEU A 131 -4.33 8.44 16.20
CA LEU A 131 -5.28 9.34 15.53
C LEU A 131 -4.76 10.77 15.44
N LEU A 132 -4.06 11.26 16.46
CA LEU A 132 -3.42 12.58 16.44
C LEU A 132 -2.29 12.63 15.40
N ILE A 133 -1.40 11.64 15.39
CA ILE A 133 -0.32 11.54 14.39
C ILE A 133 -0.91 11.50 12.97
N PHE A 134 -1.93 10.66 12.75
CA PHE A 134 -2.58 10.55 11.46
C PHE A 134 -3.34 11.82 11.08
N GLY A 135 -4.05 12.44 12.03
CA GLY A 135 -4.78 13.70 11.83
C GLY A 135 -3.85 14.86 11.51
N VAL A 136 -2.75 15.02 12.25
CA VAL A 136 -1.70 16.01 11.94
C VAL A 136 -1.13 15.77 10.56
N PHE A 137 -0.84 14.52 10.19
CA PHE A 137 -0.42 14.20 8.82
C PHE A 137 -1.45 14.63 7.78
N VAL A 138 -2.73 14.34 7.97
CA VAL A 138 -3.80 14.75 7.04
C VAL A 138 -3.84 16.27 6.88
N LEU A 139 -3.75 17.02 8.00
CA LEU A 139 -3.71 18.48 7.97
C LEU A 139 -2.48 19.01 7.23
N LEU A 140 -1.29 18.47 7.52
CA LEU A 140 -0.05 18.86 6.83
C LEU A 140 -0.11 18.52 5.34
N LYS A 141 -0.80 17.45 4.93
CA LYS A 141 -0.95 17.11 3.51
C LYS A 141 -1.92 18.03 2.77
N MET A 142 -2.85 18.66 3.47
CA MET A 142 -3.78 19.64 2.90
C MET A 142 -3.14 21.03 2.80
N ASP A 143 -2.10 21.30 3.60
CA ASP A 143 -1.34 22.53 3.56
C ASP A 143 -0.27 22.49 2.47
N GLN A 144 -0.40 23.36 1.47
CA GLN A 144 0.57 23.44 0.37
C GLN A 144 1.93 23.99 0.84
N GLU A 145 1.99 24.66 1.99
CA GLU A 145 3.19 25.24 2.57
C GLU A 145 3.91 24.28 3.55
N ALA A 146 3.37 23.07 3.79
CA ALA A 146 3.94 22.10 4.73
C ALA A 146 5.31 21.51 4.31
N GLY A 147 5.80 21.88 3.12
CA GLY A 147 7.10 21.50 2.60
C GLY A 147 7.26 19.98 2.49
N MET A 148 8.41 19.46 2.95
CA MET A 148 8.78 18.05 2.78
C MET A 148 8.18 17.10 3.84
N LEU A 149 7.62 17.61 4.94
CA LEU A 149 7.17 16.79 6.07
C LEU A 149 6.09 15.77 5.71
N PRO A 150 5.03 16.12 4.94
CA PRO A 150 4.01 15.16 4.52
C PRO A 150 4.61 14.01 3.70
N ASN A 151 5.58 14.30 2.83
CA ASN A 151 6.24 13.31 2.00
C ASN A 151 7.22 12.44 2.77
N LEU A 152 7.87 12.99 3.80
CA LEU A 152 8.83 12.27 4.64
C LEU A 152 8.14 11.25 5.57
N PHE A 153 7.10 11.69 6.27
CA PHE A 153 6.47 10.90 7.35
C PHE A 153 5.06 10.38 7.03
N GLY A 154 4.41 10.87 5.97
CA GLY A 154 3.02 10.55 5.70
C GLY A 154 2.76 9.07 5.44
N ARG A 155 3.69 8.42 4.76
CA ARG A 155 3.64 6.98 4.55
C ARG A 155 3.78 6.21 5.87
N THR A 156 4.71 6.61 6.73
CA THR A 156 4.89 6.01 8.06
C THR A 156 3.63 6.18 8.91
N ALA A 157 3.06 7.39 8.95
CA ALA A 157 1.82 7.67 9.67
C ALA A 157 0.66 6.79 9.17
N THR A 158 0.52 6.66 7.85
CA THR A 158 -0.49 5.80 7.22
C THR A 158 -0.27 4.31 7.56
N ALA A 159 0.98 3.85 7.56
CA ALA A 159 1.34 2.48 7.93
C ALA A 159 1.01 2.18 9.39
N LEU A 160 1.37 3.08 10.31
CA LEU A 160 1.08 2.93 11.74
C LEU A 160 -0.43 2.94 12.03
N PHE A 161 -1.17 3.85 11.39
CA PHE A 161 -2.63 3.90 11.47
C PHE A 161 -3.26 2.59 10.97
N SER A 162 -2.83 2.12 9.80
CA SER A 162 -3.31 0.86 9.21
C SER A 162 -2.99 -0.35 10.09
N CYS A 163 -1.76 -0.45 10.61
CA CYS A 163 -1.36 -1.50 11.54
C CYS A 163 -2.20 -1.48 12.81
N TRP A 164 -2.50 -0.30 13.36
CA TRP A 164 -3.36 -0.18 14.52
C TRP A 164 -4.79 -0.63 14.23
N LEU A 165 -5.38 -0.22 13.10
CA LEU A 165 -6.71 -0.69 12.69
C LEU A 165 -6.75 -2.21 12.54
N ILE A 166 -5.77 -2.79 11.83
CA ILE A 166 -5.65 -4.25 11.66
C ILE A 166 -5.55 -4.93 13.03
N ALA A 167 -4.69 -4.42 13.92
CA ALA A 167 -4.53 -4.96 15.26
C ALA A 167 -5.82 -4.89 16.09
N LYS A 168 -6.60 -3.80 15.98
CA LYS A 168 -7.91 -3.68 16.65
C LYS A 168 -8.92 -4.71 16.14
N VAL A 169 -8.84 -5.09 14.87
CA VAL A 169 -9.75 -6.07 14.28
C VAL A 169 -9.34 -7.51 14.62
N VAL A 170 -8.04 -7.82 14.55
CA VAL A 170 -7.53 -9.20 14.65
C VAL A 170 -7.29 -9.65 16.09
N LEU A 171 -6.94 -8.73 17.01
CA LEU A 171 -6.59 -9.11 18.37
C LEU A 171 -7.83 -9.45 19.21
N PRO A 172 -7.71 -10.42 20.15
CA PRO A 172 -8.81 -10.78 21.04
C PRO A 172 -9.31 -9.58 21.85
N ALA A 173 -10.60 -9.28 21.72
CA ALA A 173 -11.28 -8.22 22.47
C ALA A 173 -12.79 -8.48 22.52
N LYS A 174 -13.51 -7.73 23.36
CA LYS A 174 -14.98 -7.69 23.29
C LYS A 174 -15.37 -7.12 21.93
N LYS A 175 -16.25 -7.83 21.19
CA LYS A 175 -16.70 -7.43 19.85
C LYS A 175 -17.38 -6.06 19.86
N GLY A 176 -16.61 -5.04 19.50
CA GLY A 176 -17.09 -3.67 19.30
C GLY A 176 -17.70 -3.46 17.91
N TRP A 177 -18.30 -2.30 17.69
CA TRP A 177 -18.88 -1.92 16.40
C TRP A 177 -17.86 -1.95 15.25
N GLY A 178 -16.60 -1.58 15.53
CA GLY A 178 -15.53 -1.56 14.51
C GLY A 178 -15.18 -2.96 13.99
N GLN A 179 -15.12 -3.96 14.88
CA GLN A 179 -14.92 -5.37 14.48
C GLN A 179 -16.12 -5.89 13.68
N LYS A 180 -17.35 -5.57 14.10
CA LYS A 180 -18.57 -5.94 13.36
C LYS A 180 -18.58 -5.35 11.94
N LEU A 181 -18.15 -4.10 11.79
CA LEU A 181 -18.03 -3.46 10.49
C LEU A 181 -16.96 -4.12 9.62
N ALA A 182 -15.78 -4.42 10.18
CA ALA A 182 -14.70 -5.08 9.45
C ALA A 182 -15.06 -6.51 9.00
N GLU A 183 -15.84 -7.23 9.80
CA GLU A 183 -16.35 -8.57 9.49
C GLU A 183 -17.59 -8.55 8.56
N HIS A 184 -18.14 -7.37 8.26
CA HIS A 184 -19.36 -7.26 7.46
C HIS A 184 -19.14 -7.81 6.04
N PRO A 185 -20.07 -8.61 5.48
CA PRO A 185 -19.84 -9.32 4.21
C PRO A 185 -19.46 -8.41 3.04
N TRP A 186 -20.01 -7.20 2.99
CA TRP A 186 -19.71 -6.22 1.96
C TRP A 186 -18.29 -5.65 2.08
N VAL A 187 -17.84 -5.36 3.31
CA VAL A 187 -16.48 -4.88 3.57
C VAL A 187 -15.47 -5.97 3.22
N VAL A 188 -15.75 -7.21 3.62
CA VAL A 188 -14.94 -8.38 3.28
C VAL A 188 -14.92 -8.61 1.76
N TYR A 189 -16.04 -8.44 1.06
CA TYR A 189 -16.10 -8.59 -0.40
C TYR A 189 -15.28 -7.52 -1.13
N ILE A 190 -15.39 -6.26 -0.71
CA ILE A 190 -14.55 -5.16 -1.24
C ILE A 190 -13.08 -5.48 -1.01
N GLY A 191 -12.72 -5.98 0.19
CA GLY A 191 -11.36 -6.45 0.48
C GLY A 191 -10.88 -7.55 -0.48
N LYS A 192 -11.74 -8.52 -0.81
CA LYS A 192 -11.41 -9.60 -1.76
C LYS A 192 -11.10 -9.10 -3.16
N ILE A 193 -11.82 -8.10 -3.66
CA ILE A 193 -11.63 -7.55 -5.01
C ILE A 193 -10.66 -6.36 -5.04
N SER A 194 -10.10 -5.97 -3.89
CA SER A 194 -9.29 -4.75 -3.75
C SER A 194 -8.05 -4.74 -4.63
N TYR A 195 -7.43 -5.90 -4.85
CA TYR A 195 -6.31 -6.05 -5.77
C TYR A 195 -6.72 -5.69 -7.21
N GLY A 196 -7.81 -6.28 -7.72
CA GLY A 196 -8.36 -5.92 -9.03
C GLY A 196 -8.74 -4.45 -9.13
N VAL A 197 -9.35 -3.86 -8.08
CA VAL A 197 -9.67 -2.42 -8.05
C VAL A 197 -8.40 -1.59 -8.22
N TYR A 198 -7.34 -1.90 -7.47
CA TYR A 198 -6.05 -1.24 -7.59
C TYR A 198 -5.42 -1.42 -8.98
N VAL A 199 -5.51 -2.60 -9.59
CA VAL A 199 -4.98 -2.82 -10.95
C VAL A 199 -5.74 -1.98 -11.97
N PHE A 200 -7.07 -2.00 -11.95
CA PHE A 200 -7.89 -1.49 -13.05
C PHE A 200 -8.23 0.01 -12.97
N HIS A 201 -8.17 0.66 -11.81
CA HIS A 201 -8.70 2.01 -11.65
C HIS A 201 -8.05 3.08 -12.55
N HIS A 202 -6.74 3.04 -12.80
CA HIS A 202 -6.06 3.98 -13.71
C HIS A 202 -6.47 3.80 -15.19
N PHE A 203 -6.94 2.60 -15.56
CA PHE A 203 -7.37 2.32 -16.93
C PHE A 203 -8.76 2.88 -17.23
N MET A 204 -9.64 3.03 -16.23
CA MET A 204 -11.04 3.44 -16.49
C MET A 204 -11.16 4.85 -17.09
N PRO A 205 -10.48 5.90 -16.58
CA PRO A 205 -10.51 7.21 -17.22
C PRO A 205 -9.97 7.18 -18.66
N TRP A 206 -8.93 6.38 -18.91
CA TRP A 206 -8.40 6.20 -20.27
C TRP A 206 -9.43 5.54 -21.20
N ILE A 207 -10.08 4.46 -20.76
CA ILE A 207 -11.14 3.78 -21.53
C ILE A 207 -12.30 4.75 -21.84
N VAL A 208 -12.80 5.48 -20.84
CA VAL A 208 -13.90 6.44 -21.02
C VAL A 208 -13.54 7.53 -22.03
N LYS A 209 -12.28 7.98 -22.02
CA LYS A 209 -11.76 8.92 -23.02
C LYS A 209 -11.72 8.30 -24.43
N GLN A 210 -11.22 7.08 -24.57
CA GLN A 210 -11.13 6.40 -25.88
C GLN A 210 -12.51 6.09 -26.49
N LEU A 211 -13.50 5.78 -25.65
CA LEU A 211 -14.88 5.54 -26.09
C LEU A 211 -15.64 6.83 -26.44
N GLY A 212 -15.03 8.01 -26.28
CA GLY A 212 -15.68 9.30 -26.52
C GLY A 212 -16.82 9.59 -25.54
N TRP A 213 -16.83 8.93 -24.38
CA TRP A 213 -17.78 9.16 -23.30
C TRP A 213 -17.37 10.32 -22.40
N TYR A 214 -16.08 10.68 -22.43
CA TYR A 214 -15.63 11.94 -21.83
C TYR A 214 -16.02 13.12 -22.72
N ARG A 215 -16.94 13.95 -22.23
CA ARG A 215 -17.44 15.15 -22.89
C ARG A 215 -17.15 16.36 -22.01
N PRO A 216 -16.04 17.10 -22.23
CA PRO A 216 -15.70 18.27 -21.42
C PRO A 216 -16.70 19.42 -21.62
N ASP A 217 -17.35 19.50 -22.78
CA ASP A 217 -18.35 20.52 -23.11
C ASP A 217 -19.71 20.27 -22.45
N PHE A 218 -19.93 19.05 -21.93
CA PHE A 218 -21.11 18.73 -21.13
C PHE A 218 -20.80 18.98 -19.66
N HIS A 219 -21.64 19.77 -18.98
CA HIS A 219 -21.60 20.00 -17.53
C HIS A 219 -21.99 18.76 -16.71
N PHE A 220 -21.54 17.57 -17.07
CA PHE A 220 -21.62 16.44 -16.16
C PHE A 220 -20.87 16.81 -14.88
N SER A 221 -21.55 16.68 -13.74
CA SER A 221 -20.90 16.94 -12.47
C SER A 221 -19.74 15.96 -12.30
N ILE A 222 -18.66 16.41 -11.66
CA ILE A 222 -17.52 15.57 -11.26
C ILE A 222 -17.97 14.25 -10.61
N LEU A 223 -19.12 14.29 -9.92
CA LEU A 223 -19.75 13.13 -9.29
C LEU A 223 -20.18 12.07 -10.33
N VAL A 224 -20.73 12.45 -11.48
CA VAL A 224 -21.15 11.49 -12.51
C VAL A 224 -19.95 10.72 -13.04
N TYR A 225 -18.86 11.40 -13.39
CA TYR A 225 -17.64 10.73 -13.85
C TYR A 225 -17.00 9.89 -12.74
N ALA A 226 -16.98 10.38 -11.49
CA ALA A 226 -16.47 9.60 -10.36
C ALA A 226 -17.26 8.31 -10.13
N LEU A 227 -18.60 8.38 -10.20
CA LEU A 227 -19.48 7.22 -10.09
C LEU A 227 -19.31 6.26 -11.27
N LEU A 228 -19.18 6.78 -12.49
CA LEU A 228 -18.92 5.97 -13.68
C LEU A 228 -17.59 5.22 -13.56
N TYR A 229 -16.50 5.91 -13.20
CA TYR A 229 -15.18 5.29 -13.03
C TYR A 229 -15.18 4.27 -11.91
N ALA A 230 -15.83 4.57 -10.78
CA ALA A 230 -15.99 3.61 -9.69
C ALA A 230 -16.78 2.39 -10.17
N LEU A 231 -17.94 2.57 -10.78
CA LEU A 231 -18.78 1.47 -11.27
C LEU A 231 -18.03 0.58 -12.26
N MET A 232 -17.32 1.17 -13.23
CA MET A 232 -16.52 0.41 -14.19
C MET A 232 -15.39 -0.35 -13.49
N THR A 233 -14.65 0.30 -12.58
CA THR A 233 -13.54 -0.33 -11.84
C THR A 233 -14.04 -1.51 -11.00
N PHE A 234 -15.08 -1.31 -10.20
CA PHE A 234 -15.65 -2.35 -9.33
C PHE A 234 -16.26 -3.51 -10.14
N SER A 235 -16.84 -3.21 -11.30
CA SER A 235 -17.39 -4.24 -12.20
C SER A 235 -16.28 -5.09 -12.80
N VAL A 236 -15.25 -4.47 -13.38
CA VAL A 236 -14.12 -5.20 -13.97
C VAL A 236 -13.34 -5.97 -12.91
N ALA A 237 -13.09 -5.37 -11.75
CA ALA A 237 -12.45 -6.06 -10.62
C ALA A 237 -13.28 -7.25 -10.11
N SER A 238 -14.62 -7.12 -10.05
CA SER A 238 -15.49 -8.23 -9.67
C SER A 238 -15.50 -9.36 -10.70
N ILE A 239 -15.42 -9.03 -11.99
CA ILE A 239 -15.31 -10.01 -13.08
C ILE A 239 -13.96 -10.73 -12.99
N SER A 240 -12.85 -9.97 -12.87
CA SER A 240 -11.50 -10.49 -12.65
C SER A 240 -11.44 -11.45 -11.47
N TRP A 241 -12.03 -11.06 -10.34
CA TRP A 241 -12.07 -11.91 -9.15
C TRP A 241 -12.73 -13.25 -9.42
N ARG A 242 -13.86 -13.27 -10.13
CA ARG A 242 -14.62 -14.51 -10.39
C ARG A 242 -13.94 -15.41 -11.42
N LEU A 243 -13.37 -14.83 -12.46
CA LEU A 243 -12.86 -15.55 -13.63
C LEU A 243 -11.37 -15.88 -13.55
N LEU A 244 -10.57 -15.07 -12.84
CA LEU A 244 -9.12 -15.19 -12.79
C LEU A 244 -8.62 -15.43 -11.36
N GLU A 245 -8.84 -14.48 -10.45
CA GLU A 245 -8.19 -14.49 -9.14
C GLU A 245 -8.68 -15.65 -8.27
N LYS A 246 -10.01 -15.85 -8.17
CA LYS A 246 -10.59 -16.94 -7.36
C LYS A 246 -10.18 -18.33 -7.86
N PRO A 247 -10.18 -18.65 -9.17
CA PRO A 247 -9.61 -19.89 -9.69
C PRO A 247 -8.13 -20.07 -9.35
N LEU A 248 -7.30 -19.04 -9.56
CA LEU A 248 -5.85 -19.11 -9.26
C LEU A 248 -5.59 -19.32 -7.77
N MET A 249 -6.36 -18.67 -6.90
CA MET A 249 -6.25 -18.88 -5.44
C MET A 249 -6.59 -20.31 -5.02
N ARG A 250 -7.49 -21.01 -5.73
CA ARG A 250 -7.78 -22.43 -5.44
C ARG A 250 -6.59 -23.33 -5.74
N LEU A 251 -5.73 -22.96 -6.69
CA LEU A 251 -4.51 -23.71 -7.00
C LEU A 251 -3.48 -23.63 -5.87
N LYS A 252 -3.50 -22.59 -5.02
CA LYS A 252 -2.62 -22.52 -3.83
C LYS A 252 -2.77 -23.73 -2.92
N ASN A 253 -3.97 -24.32 -2.84
CA ASN A 253 -4.21 -25.51 -2.02
C ASN A 253 -3.43 -26.75 -2.50
N LEU A 254 -2.97 -26.77 -3.76
CA LEU A 254 -2.14 -27.86 -4.30
C LEU A 254 -0.69 -27.80 -3.79
N PHE A 255 -0.24 -26.62 -3.35
CA PHE A 255 1.12 -26.37 -2.85
C PHE A 255 1.14 -26.07 -1.34
N ALA A 256 0.00 -26.23 -0.65
CA ALA A 256 -0.07 -26.01 0.78
C ALA A 256 0.80 -27.04 1.51
N TYR A 257 1.81 -26.56 2.24
CA TYR A 257 2.65 -27.41 3.07
C TYR A 257 1.79 -28.07 4.15
N LYS A 258 1.84 -29.40 4.25
CA LYS A 258 1.35 -30.10 5.44
C LYS A 258 2.19 -29.63 6.61
N VAL A 259 1.62 -28.81 7.47
CA VAL A 259 2.21 -28.52 8.77
C VAL A 259 2.06 -29.79 9.60
N THR A 260 3.09 -30.64 9.58
CA THR A 260 3.25 -31.68 10.60
C THR A 260 3.61 -30.96 11.89
N VAL A 261 2.60 -30.76 12.74
CA VAL A 261 2.78 -30.44 14.16
C VAL A 261 3.15 -31.73 14.89
#